data_AF-A0A933Y308-F1
#
_entry.id   AF-A0A933Y308-F1
#
_cell.length_a   1.000
_cell.length_b   1.000
_cell.length_c   1.000
_cell.angle_alpha   90.00
_cell.angle_beta   90.00
_cell.angle_gamma   90.00
#
_symmetry.space_group_name_H-M   'P 1'
#
loop_
_entity.id
_entity.type
_entity.pdbx_description
1 polymer ?
#
loop_
_entity_poly.entity_id
_entity_poly.type
_entity_poly.pdbx_seq_one_letter_code
_entity_poly.pdbx_strand_id
1 'polypeptide(L)' 'MFPRSLIEKLFPLLLCPGCRGKLFLESGKLRCVSCRLLYDHEQGIPILLS' A
#
# COMPACT_ATOMS: atom_id res chain seq x y z
N MET A 1 -8.78 -16.74 9.93
CA MET A 1 -9.53 -15.49 9.64
C MET A 1 -8.74 -14.34 10.27
N PHE A 2 -8.09 -13.49 9.47
CA PHE A 2 -7.33 -12.35 10.01
C PHE A 2 -8.30 -11.36 10.66
N PRO A 3 -8.01 -10.84 11.87
CA PRO A 3 -8.88 -9.86 12.51
C PRO A 3 -8.88 -8.56 11.69
N ARG A 4 -10.08 -8.10 11.31
CA ARG A 4 -10.31 -6.88 10.50
C ARG A 4 -9.55 -5.64 11.00
N SER A 5 -9.30 -5.57 12.31
CA SER A 5 -8.58 -4.46 12.97
C SER A 5 -7.08 -4.39 12.68
N LEU A 6 -6.48 -5.45 12.14
CA LEU A 6 -5.04 -5.45 11.81
C LEU A 6 -4.77 -4.70 10.50
N ILE A 7 -5.66 -4.80 9.52
CA ILE A 7 -5.50 -4.19 8.19
C ILE A 7 -5.44 -2.66 8.29
N GLU A 8 -6.34 -2.05 9.06
CA GLU A 8 -6.36 -0.59 9.27
C GLU A 8 -5.09 -0.07 9.96
N LYS A 9 -4.47 -0.90 10.80
CA LYS A 9 -3.21 -0.59 11.49
C LYS A 9 -1.99 -0.85 10.63
N LEU A 10 -2.08 -1.75 9.65
CA LEU A 10 -0.97 -2.14 8.79
C LEU A 10 -0.79 -1.19 7.60
N PHE A 11 -1.87 -0.67 7.05
CA PHE A 11 -1.85 0.24 5.89
C PHE A 11 -0.86 1.42 6.05
N PRO A 12 -0.83 2.13 7.19
CA PRO A 12 0.12 3.21 7.43
C PRO A 12 1.59 2.76 7.51
N LEU A 13 1.84 1.47 7.76
CA LEU A 13 3.17 0.88 7.86
C LEU A 13 3.69 0.36 6.52
N LEU A 14 2.86 0.32 5.47
CA LEU A 14 3.26 -0.18 4.17
C LEU A 14 4.27 0.77 3.51
N LEU A 15 5.39 0.19 3.10
CA LEU A 15 6.43 0.86 2.33
C LEU A 15 6.45 0.29 0.91
N CYS A 16 6.92 1.12 -0.04
CA CYS A 16 7.11 0.69 -1.42
C CYS A 16 8.05 -0.53 -1.48
N PRO A 17 7.64 -1.66 -2.10
CA PRO A 17 8.50 -2.84 -2.22
C PRO A 17 9.78 -2.57 -3.02
N GLY A 18 9.73 -1.70 -4.03
CA GLY A 18 10.90 -1.39 -4.86
C GLY A 18 11.96 -0.50 -4.20
N CYS A 19 11.55 0.50 -3.40
CA CYS A 19 12.48 1.52 -2.87
C CYS A 19 12.32 1.85 -1.38
N ARG A 20 11.42 1.15 -0.66
CA ARG A 20 11.09 1.36 0.75
C ARG A 20 10.59 2.77 1.13
N GLY A 21 10.21 3.58 0.14
CA GLY A 21 9.63 4.90 0.35
C GLY A 21 8.18 4.84 0.86
N LYS A 22 7.70 5.94 1.45
CA LYS A 22 6.31 6.06 1.92
C LYS A 22 5.32 5.94 0.75
N LEU A 23 4.22 5.23 1.00
CA LEU A 23 3.07 5.13 0.10
C LEU A 23 1.94 6.05 0.58
N PHE A 24 1.18 6.61 -0.36
CA PHE A 24 -0.03 7.37 -0.08
C PHE A 24 -1.13 7.00 -1.07
N LEU A 25 -2.39 7.14 -0.66
CA LEU A 25 -3.53 6.85 -1.52
C LEU A 25 -3.78 8.07 -2.42
N GLU A 26 -3.77 7.86 -3.74
CA GLU A 26 -4.05 8.87 -4.76
C GLU A 26 -4.99 8.26 -5.80
N SER A 27 -6.19 8.82 -5.95
CA SER A 27 -7.20 8.37 -6.94
C SER A 27 -7.49 6.85 -6.89
N GLY A 28 -7.50 6.26 -5.68
CA GLY A 28 -7.76 4.82 -5.51
C GLY A 28 -6.57 3.91 -5.83
N LYS A 29 -5.36 4.45 -6.00
CA LYS A 29 -4.12 3.69 -6.11
C LYS A 29 -3.15 4.07 -5.01
N LEU A 30 -2.23 3.19 -4.65
CA LEU A 30 -1.12 3.52 -3.76
C LEU A 30 0.05 4.06 -4.57
N ARG A 31 0.43 5.30 -4.34
CA ARG A 31 1.56 5.97 -5.00
C ARG A 31 2.76 6.08 -4.07
N CYS A 32 3.94 5.77 -4.57
CA CYS A 32 5.18 6.02 -3.83
C CYS A 32 5.68 7.45 -4.01
N VAL A 33 6.01 8.14 -2.91
CA VAL A 33 6.60 9.50 -2.97
C VAL A 33 7.99 9.52 -3.58
N SER A 34 8.77 8.44 -3.45
CA SER A 34 10.18 8.40 -3.83
C SER A 34 10.39 7.95 -5.27
N CYS A 35 9.83 6.79 -5.66
CA CYS A 35 10.02 6.22 -7.00
C CYS A 35 8.85 6.44 -7.95
N ARG A 36 7.72 7.01 -7.47
CA ARG A 36 6.50 7.28 -8.24
C ARG A 36 5.79 6.05 -8.82
N LEU A 37 6.17 4.84 -8.41
CA LEU A 37 5.41 3.61 -8.73
C LEU A 37 3.99 3.69 -8.16
N LEU A 38 3.05 3.10 -8.91
CA LEU A 38 1.64 3.00 -8.59
C LEU A 38 1.28 1.53 -8.36
N TYR A 39 0.60 1.25 -7.27
CA TYR A 39 0.11 -0.08 -6.92
C TYR A 39 -1.42 -0.07 -6.85
N ASP A 40 -2.02 -1.14 -7.37
CA ASP A 40 -3.45 -1.37 -7.27
C ASP A 40 -3.84 -1.94 -5.89
N HIS A 41 -5.14 -1.98 -5.64
CA HIS A 41 -5.72 -2.65 -4.48
C HIS A 41 -7.00 -3.36 -4.90
N GLU A 42 -7.26 -4.53 -4.33
CA GLU A 42 -8.47 -5.30 -4.57
C GLU A 42 -9.07 -5.72 -3.22
N GLN A 43 -10.38 -5.47 -3.04
CA GLN A 43 -11.10 -5.79 -1.80
C GLN A 43 -10.47 -5.20 -0.53
N GLY A 44 -9.80 -4.04 -0.65
CA GLY A 44 -9.09 -3.41 0.45
C GLY A 44 -7.71 -4.02 0.76
N ILE A 45 -7.22 -4.91 -0.11
CA ILE A 45 -5.88 -5.51 -0.02
C ILE A 45 -4.99 -4.86 -1.08
N PRO A 46 -3.90 -4.19 -0.69
CA PRO A 46 -2.98 -3.58 -1.64
C PRO A 46 -2.13 -4.63 -2.33
N ILE A 47 -2.02 -4.55 -3.65
CA ILE A 47 -1.27 -5.46 -4.50
C ILE A 47 0.15 -4.91 -4.65
N LEU A 48 1.03 -5.25 -3.70
CA LEU A 48 2.44 -4.86 -3.67
C LEU A 48 3.31 -5.96 -4.30
N LEU A 49 3.09 -6.26 -5.57
CA LEU A 49 3.93 -7.22 -6.31
C LEU A 49 5.19 -6.51 -6.80
N SER A 50 6.35 -7.16 -6.61
CA SER A 50 7.68 -6.68 -7.04
C SER A 50 8.21 -7.53 -8.18
#